data_AF-A0A7V6ZP25-F1
#
_entry.id   AF-A0A7V6ZP25-F1
#
_cell.length_a   1.000
_cell.length_b   1.000
_cell.length_c   1.000
_cell.angle_alpha   90.00
_cell.angle_beta   90.00
_cell.angle_gamma   90.00
#
_symmetry.space_group_name_H-M   'P 1'
#
loop_
_entity.id
_entity.type
_entity.pdbx_description
1 polymer ?
#
loop_
_entity_poly.entity_id
_entity_poly.type
_entity_poly.pdbx_seq_one_letter_code
_entity_poly.pdbx_strand_id
1 'polypeptide(L)' 'RVLPIGGIREKAIAAHRSGLMKILIPKENLKDIDEIPESVRKELEIVSIESIDEAIDNIFV' A
#
# COMPACT_ATOMS: atom_id res chain seq x y z
N ARG A 1 -7.82 11.57 -8.97
CA ARG A 1 -7.69 10.17 -9.41
C ARG A 1 -6.25 9.74 -9.21
N VAL A 2 -6.04 8.62 -8.53
CA VAL A 2 -4.71 8.05 -8.27
C VAL A 2 -4.31 7.17 -9.45
N LEU A 3 -3.05 7.29 -9.88
CA LEU A 3 -2.50 6.51 -11.00
C LEU A 3 -1.73 5.29 -10.46
N PRO A 4 -1.67 4.18 -11.24
CA PRO A 4 -0.90 3.02 -10.84
C PRO A 4 0.59 3.34 -10.77
N ILE A 5 1.28 2.64 -9.87
CA ILE A 5 2.72 2.73 -9.69
C ILE A 5 3.39 1.38 -9.93
N GLY A 6 4.67 1.42 -10.30
CA GLY A 6 5.54 0.24 -10.33
C GLY A 6 6.32 0.06 -9.02
N GLY A 7 6.88 -1.13 -8.84
CA GLY A 7 7.79 -1.45 -7.73
C GLY A 7 7.10 -1.52 -6.38
N ILE A 8 5.87 -2.05 -6.32
CA ILE A 8 5.09 -2.14 -5.08
C ILE A 8 5.71 -3.10 -4.09
N ARG A 9 6.25 -4.21 -4.59
CA ARG A 9 6.95 -5.19 -3.77
C ARG A 9 8.11 -4.53 -3.00
N GLU A 10 8.96 -3.79 -3.69
CA GLU A 10 10.12 -3.12 -3.09
C GLU A 10 9.68 -2.04 -2.09
N LYS A 11 8.65 -1.26 -2.43
CA LYS A 11 8.08 -0.23 -1.55
C LYS A 11 7.46 -0.82 -0.29
N ALA A 12 6.71 -1.92 -0.40
CA ALA A 12 6.13 -2.61 0.75
C ALA A 12 7.20 -3.20 1.67
N ILE A 13 8.22 -3.86 1.10
CA ILE A 13 9.35 -4.39 1.89
C ILE A 13 10.11 -3.26 2.60
N ALA A 14 10.34 -2.14 1.91
CA ALA A 14 11.00 -0.97 2.51
C ALA A 14 10.16 -0.36 3.65
N ALA A 15 8.84 -0.26 3.47
CA ALA A 15 7.92 0.23 4.49
C ALA A 15 7.95 -0.66 5.75
N HIS A 16 7.82 -1.98 5.58
CA HIS A 16 7.90 -2.93 6.68
C HIS A 16 9.26 -2.88 7.40
N ARG A 17 10.38 -2.82 6.65
CA ARG A 17 11.73 -2.64 7.25
C ARG A 17 11.89 -1.34 8.02
N SER A 18 11.13 -0.31 7.65
CA SER A 18 11.12 0.99 8.34
C SER A 18 10.20 1.01 9.55
N GLY A 19 9.54 -0.11 9.86
CA GLY A 19 8.58 -0.23 10.97
C GLY A 19 7.25 0.48 10.70
N LEU A 20 6.96 0.82 9.43
CA LEU A 20 5.63 1.32 9.07
C LEU A 20 4.64 0.16 9.15
N MET A 21 3.44 0.46 9.63
CA MET A 21 2.37 -0.53 9.80
C MET A 21 1.28 -0.42 8.73
N LYS A 22 1.18 0.73 8.04
CA LYS A 22 0.10 1.00 7.09
C LYS A 22 0.68 1.57 5.79
N ILE A 23 0.22 1.05 4.65
CA ILE A 23 0.54 1.58 3.32
C ILE A 23 -0.73 1.81 2.51
N LEU A 24 -0.76 2.93 1.79
CA LEU A 24 -1.82 3.27 0.84
C LEU A 24 -1.34 2.97 -0.57
N ILE A 25 -2.11 2.20 -1.34
CA ILE A 25 -1.77 1.83 -2.73
C ILE A 25 -2.90 2.21 -3.69
N PRO A 26 -2.60 2.47 -4.97
CA PRO A 26 -3.65 2.65 -5.98
C PRO A 26 -4.50 1.38 -6.12
N LYS A 27 -5.82 1.51 -6.30
CA LYS A 27 -6.71 0.36 -6.49
C LYS A 27 -6.31 -0.54 -7.67
N GLU A 28 -5.79 0.05 -8.76
CA GLU A 28 -5.32 -0.71 -9.93
C GLU A 28 -4.15 -1.65 -9.62
N ASN A 29 -3.45 -1.43 -8.51
CA ASN A 29 -2.33 -2.22 -8.06
C ASN A 29 -2.69 -3.34 -7.06
N LEU A 30 -3.97 -3.51 -6.70
CA LEU A 30 -4.42 -4.64 -5.88
C LEU A 30 -4.00 -5.99 -6.48
N LYS A 31 -3.97 -6.08 -7.81
CA LYS A 31 -3.54 -7.28 -8.57
C LYS A 31 -2.07 -7.66 -8.35
N ASP A 32 -1.23 -6.71 -7.92
CA ASP A 32 0.21 -6.91 -7.72
C ASP A 32 0.55 -7.23 -6.25
N ILE A 33 -0.45 -7.25 -5.35
CA ILE A 33 -0.25 -7.54 -3.92
C ILE A 33 0.29 -8.95 -3.70
N ASP A 34 -0.06 -9.91 -4.55
CA ASP A 34 0.42 -11.30 -4.44
C ASP A 34 1.93 -11.43 -4.65
N GLU A 35 2.58 -10.42 -5.23
CA GLU A 35 4.05 -10.37 -5.33
C GLU A 35 4.73 -10.01 -4.01
N ILE A 36 3.98 -9.48 -3.05
CA ILE A 36 4.47 -9.11 -1.71
C ILE A 36 4.52 -10.38 -0.84
N PRO A 37 5.65 -10.67 -0.17
CA PRO A 37 5.76 -11.82 0.74
C PRO A 37 4.66 -11.83 1.81
N GLU A 38 4.14 -13.01 2.14
CA GLU A 38 3.05 -13.16 3.11
C GLU A 38 3.40 -12.59 4.50
N SER A 39 4.65 -12.73 4.95
CA SER A 39 5.13 -12.14 6.21
C SER A 39 4.92 -10.62 6.23
N VAL A 40 5.26 -9.95 5.12
CA VAL A 40 5.09 -8.51 4.96
C VAL A 40 3.61 -8.13 4.88
N ARG A 41 2.80 -8.89 4.13
CA ARG A 41 1.34 -8.65 4.02
C ARG A 41 0.58 -8.83 5.33
N LYS A 42 1.07 -9.69 6.23
CA LYS A 42 0.47 -9.91 7.54
C LYS A 42 0.81 -8.80 8.53
N GLU A 43 1.96 -8.16 8.37
CA GLU A 43 2.43 -7.10 9.26
C GLU A 43 2.12 -5.68 8.76
N LEU A 44 1.86 -5.53 7.45
CA LEU A 44 1.41 -4.28 6.84
C LEU A 44 -0.09 -4.29 6.56
N GLU A 45 -0.79 -3.28 7.06
CA GLU A 45 -2.12 -2.91 6.63
C GLU A 45 -2.04 -2.25 5.25
N ILE A 46 -2.50 -2.96 4.22
CA ILE A 46 -2.53 -2.47 2.84
C ILE A 46 -3.92 -1.97 2.53
N VAL A 47 -4.05 -0.66 2.29
CA VAL A 47 -5.32 -0.01 1.95
C VAL A 47 -5.27 0.49 0.51
N SER A 48 -6.24 0.11 -0.30
CA SER A 48 -6.36 0.58 -1.69
C SER A 48 -7.19 1.87 -1.77
N ILE A 49 -6.73 2.83 -2.57
CA ILE A 49 -7.41 4.12 -2.81
C ILE A 49 -7.58 4.42 -4.30
N GLU A 50 -8.64 5.17 -4.66
CA GLU A 50 -8.89 5.64 -6.04
C GLU A 50 -8.75 7.16 -6.20
N SER A 51 -8.90 7.89 -5.09
CA SER A 51 -8.87 9.35 -5.01
C SER A 51 -7.92 9.85 -3.93
N ILE A 52 -7.59 11.15 -3.99
CA ILE A 52 -6.75 11.80 -2.97
C ILE A 52 -7.58 12.00 -1.69
N ASP A 53 -8.86 12.25 -1.83
CA ASP A 53 -9.80 12.39 -0.71
C ASP A 53 -9.80 11.14 0.18
N GLU A 54 -9.83 9.93 -0.41
CA GLU A 54 -9.67 8.68 0.34
C GLU A 54 -8.33 8.57 1.07
N ALA A 55 -7.25 9.13 0.49
CA ALA A 55 -5.95 9.15 1.16
C ALA A 55 -5.99 10.06 2.39
N ILE A 56 -6.61 11.23 2.29
CA ILE A 56 -6.78 12.18 3.39
C ILE A 56 -7.60 11.54 4.51
N ASP A 57 -8.72 10.90 4.18
CA ASP A 57 -9.57 10.20 5.15
C ASP A 57 -8.81 9.07 5.86
N ASN A 58 -7.86 8.42 5.20
CA ASN A 58 -7.06 7.35 5.80
C ASN A 58 -5.88 7.83 6.67
N ILE A 59 -5.54 9.12 6.61
CA ILE A 59 -4.39 9.72 7.31
C ILE A 59 -4.84 10.53 8.54
N PHE A 60 -5.95 11.27 8.43
CA PHE A 60 -6.35 12.28 9.42
C PHE A 60 -7.52 11.88 10.33
N VAL A 61 -7.96 10.61 10.24
CA VAL A 61 -9.03 10.04 11.08
C VAL A 61 -8.45 9.28 12.26
#